data_AF-A0A2X1PLA5-F1
#
_entry.id   AF-A0A2X1PLA5-F1
#
_cell.length_a   1.000
_cell.length_b   1.000
_cell.length_c   1.000
_cell.angle_alpha   90.00
_cell.angle_beta   90.00
_cell.angle_gamma   90.00
#
_symmetry.space_group_name_H-M   'P 1'
#
loop_
_entity.id
_entity.type
_entity.pdbx_description
1 polymer ?
#
loop_
_entity_poly.entity_id
_entity_poly.type
_entity_poly.pdbx_seq_one_letter_code
_entity_poly.pdbx_strand_id
1 'polypeptide(L)' 'MKPGSVIVDLAAATGGNCEYTQAGKVVTTENQVKVIGYTDFPSRLPTQSSQLYGTNLVNLLKLLCKEKDGNIKY' A
#
# COMPACT_ATOMS: atom_id res chain seq x y z
N MET A 1 6.10 -22.25 11.36
CA MET A 1 7.20 -21.28 11.64
C MET A 1 7.51 -21.31 13.13
N LYS A 2 8.64 -20.74 13.57
CA LYS A 2 8.96 -20.64 15.01
C LYS A 2 7.94 -19.72 15.71
N PRO A 3 7.49 -20.03 16.93
CA PRO A 3 6.67 -19.12 17.74
C PRO A 3 7.28 -17.70 17.80
N GLY A 4 6.44 -16.68 17.66
CA GLY A 4 6.88 -15.28 17.60
C GLY A 4 7.32 -14.78 16.22
N SER A 5 7.34 -15.64 15.20
CA SER A 5 7.56 -15.20 13.81
C SER A 5 6.47 -14.24 13.34
N VAL A 6 6.77 -13.42 12.34
CA VAL A 6 5.83 -12.49 11.72
C VAL A 6 5.78 -12.70 10.21
N ILE A 7 4.56 -12.75 9.67
CA ILE A 7 4.27 -12.70 8.23
C ILE A 7 3.62 -11.34 7.96
N VAL A 8 4.09 -10.63 6.94
CA VAL A 8 3.46 -9.41 6.44
C VAL A 8 2.96 -9.67 5.03
N ASP A 9 1.65 -9.61 4.83
CA ASP A 9 1.02 -9.94 3.56
C ASP A 9 0.49 -8.67 2.88
N LEU A 10 1.21 -8.24 1.84
CA LEU A 10 0.86 -7.05 1.05
C LEU A 10 -0.31 -7.29 0.08
N ALA A 11 -0.71 -8.55 -0.16
CA ALA A 11 -1.83 -8.90 -1.04
C ALA A 11 -3.15 -9.06 -0.29
N ALA A 12 -3.22 -8.68 0.99
CA ALA A 12 -4.39 -8.87 1.84
C ALA A 12 -5.67 -8.26 1.27
N ALA A 13 -5.58 -7.18 0.50
CA ALA A 13 -6.74 -6.52 -0.13
C ALA A 13 -7.37 -7.33 -1.27
N THR A 14 -6.63 -8.27 -1.88
CA THR A 14 -7.05 -9.03 -3.06
C THR A 14 -7.13 -10.54 -2.77
N GLY A 15 -7.35 -10.92 -1.51
CA GLY A 15 -7.48 -12.31 -1.06
C GLY A 15 -6.33 -12.81 -0.18
N GLY A 16 -5.14 -12.18 -0.23
CA GLY A 16 -3.97 -12.58 0.55
C GLY A 16 -3.15 -13.71 -0.08
N ASN A 17 -1.82 -13.66 0.11
CA ASN A 17 -0.90 -14.74 -0.28
C ASN A 17 -0.81 -15.82 0.82
N CYS A 18 -1.08 -15.47 2.07
CA CYS A 18 -1.06 -16.39 3.19
C CYS A 18 -2.48 -16.84 3.52
N GLU A 19 -2.69 -18.15 3.67
CA GLU A 19 -3.99 -18.74 4.03
C GLU A 19 -4.57 -18.20 5.35
N TYR A 20 -3.69 -17.80 6.29
CA TYR A 20 -4.11 -17.21 7.56
C TYR A 20 -4.38 -15.70 7.48
N THR A 21 -4.20 -15.06 6.33
CA THR A 21 -4.42 -13.62 6.17
C THR A 21 -5.89 -13.27 6.34
N GLN A 22 -6.16 -12.25 7.16
CA GLN A 22 -7.45 -11.57 7.20
C GLN A 22 -7.26 -10.10 6.85
N ALA A 23 -7.93 -9.67 5.79
CA ALA A 23 -7.84 -8.29 5.30
C ALA A 23 -8.18 -7.27 6.41
N GLY A 24 -7.31 -6.27 6.56
CA GLY A 24 -7.44 -5.18 7.53
C GLY A 24 -7.02 -5.54 8.96
N LYS A 25 -6.54 -6.77 9.23
CA LYS A 25 -6.29 -7.24 10.60
C LYS A 25 -4.87 -7.74 10.82
N VAL A 26 -4.50 -7.83 12.10
CA VAL A 26 -3.39 -8.68 12.56
C VAL A 26 -3.99 -9.85 13.31
N VAL A 27 -3.70 -11.06 12.87
CA VAL A 27 -4.13 -12.28 13.55
C VAL A 27 -2.93 -13.02 14.10
N THR A 28 -3.14 -13.80 15.15
CA THR A 28 -2.12 -14.70 15.70
C THR A 28 -2.59 -16.13 15.51
N THR A 29 -1.78 -16.97 14.89
CA THR A 29 -2.09 -18.41 14.73
C THR A 29 -1.93 -19.15 16.06
N GLU A 30 -2.45 -20.37 16.15
CA GLU A 30 -2.33 -21.21 17.36
C GLU A 30 -0.87 -21.45 17.77
N ASN A 31 0.05 -21.52 16.80
CA ASN A 31 1.49 -21.65 17.04
C ASN A 31 2.20 -20.29 17.20
N GLN A 32 1.48 -19.26 17.65
CA GLN A 32 1.99 -17.95 18.04
C GLN A 32 2.72 -17.18 16.92
N VAL A 33 2.32 -17.37 15.65
CA VAL A 33 2.83 -16.58 14.52
C VAL A 33 1.88 -15.41 14.27
N LYS A 34 2.40 -14.18 14.16
CA LYS A 34 1.58 -13.01 13.81
C LYS A 34 1.50 -12.86 12.29
N VAL A 35 0.29 -12.73 11.75
CA VAL A 35 0.03 -12.49 10.33
C VAL A 35 -0.61 -11.11 10.20
N ILE A 36 0.12 -10.19 9.56
CA ILE A 36 -0.30 -8.80 9.35
C ILE A 36 -0.88 -8.69 7.94
N GLY A 37 -2.19 -8.44 7.86
CA GLY A 37 -2.94 -8.28 6.61
C GLY A 37 -3.53 -6.89 6.46
N TYR A 38 -2.84 -5.83 6.89
CA TYR A 38 -3.31 -4.47 6.66
C TYR A 38 -3.47 -4.19 5.16
N THR A 39 -4.54 -3.48 4.79
CA THR A 39 -4.81 -3.10 3.39
C THR A 39 -4.45 -1.64 3.10
N ASP A 40 -4.03 -0.90 4.13
CA ASP A 40 -3.83 0.55 4.13
C ASP A 40 -2.37 0.94 4.43
N PHE A 41 -1.40 0.10 4.04
CA PHE A 41 0.03 0.35 4.30
C PHE A 41 0.51 1.76 3.89
N PRO A 42 0.16 2.31 2.72
CA PRO A 42 0.53 3.69 2.37
C PRO A 42 -0.02 4.73 3.36
N SER A 43 -1.24 4.55 3.88
CA SER A 43 -1.84 5.47 4.85
C SER A 43 -1.15 5.44 6.22
N ARG A 44 -0.34 4.41 6.50
CA ARG A 44 0.48 4.31 7.72
C ARG A 44 1.82 5.02 7.60
N LEU A 45 2.17 5.52 6.41
CA LEU A 45 3.27 6.46 6.18
C LEU A 45 2.77 7.67 5.36
N PRO A 46 1.76 8.40 5.87
CA PRO A 46 0.90 9.26 5.07
C PRO A 46 1.64 10.44 4.43
N THR A 47 2.60 11.04 5.13
CA THR A 47 3.38 12.18 4.63
C THR A 47 4.17 11.80 3.38
N GLN A 48 4.93 10.71 3.45
CA GLN A 48 5.77 10.24 2.35
C GLN A 48 4.92 9.72 1.19
N SER A 49 3.87 8.94 1.48
CA SER A 49 2.96 8.46 0.45
C SER A 49 2.27 9.61 -0.29
N SER A 50 1.82 10.64 0.43
CA SER A 50 1.19 11.83 -0.19
C SER A 50 2.18 12.62 -1.03
N GLN A 51 3.42 12.83 -0.56
CA GLN A 51 4.44 13.56 -1.31
C GLN A 51 4.82 12.83 -2.60
N LEU A 52 5.05 11.52 -2.54
CA LEU A 52 5.42 10.71 -3.72
C LEU A 52 4.25 10.62 -4.71
N TYR A 53 3.03 10.38 -4.21
CA TYR A 53 1.85 10.33 -5.07
C TYR A 53 1.56 11.70 -5.71
N GLY A 54 1.64 12.79 -4.96
CA GLY A 54 1.54 14.15 -5.50
C GLY A 54 2.60 14.45 -6.57
N THR A 55 3.83 13.96 -6.37
CA THR A 55 4.90 14.07 -7.38
C THR A 55 4.56 13.31 -8.66
N ASN A 56 3.93 12.13 -8.56
CA ASN A 56 3.46 11.39 -9.74
C ASN A 56 2.39 12.18 -10.52
N LEU A 57 1.45 12.82 -9.81
CA LEU A 57 0.43 13.68 -10.43
C LEU A 57 1.07 14.89 -11.13
N VAL A 58 2.05 15.55 -10.49
CA VAL A 58 2.81 16.64 -11.11
C VAL A 58 3.53 16.17 -12.37
N ASN A 59 4.13 14.98 -12.36
CA ASN A 59 4.82 14.44 -13.53
C ASN A 59 3.86 14.08 -14.67
N LEU A 60 2.67 13.56 -14.35
CA LEU A 60 1.61 13.38 -15.34
C LEU A 60 1.19 14.73 -15.95
N LEU A 61 0.95 15.75 -15.13
CA LEU A 61 0.58 17.09 -15.60
C LEU A 61 1.64 17.72 -16.51
N LYS A 62 2.93 17.48 -16.27
CA LYS A 62 4.00 17.92 -17.17
C LYS A 62 3.90 17.32 -18.57
N LEU A 63 3.44 16.07 -18.69
CA LEU A 63 3.23 15.41 -19.99
C LEU A 63 1.99 15.95 -20.72
N LEU A 64 0.94 16.26 -19.95
CA LEU A 64 -0.33 16.77 -20.47
C LEU A 64 -0.31 18.28 -20.80
N CYS A 65 0.48 19.07 -20.06
CA CYS A 65 0.59 20.53 -20.18
C CYS A 65 2.04 20.92 -20.52
N LYS A 66 2.49 20.56 -21.74
CA LYS A 66 3.88 20.77 -22.18
C LYS A 66 4.26 22.25 -22.25
N GLU A 67 3.30 23.10 -22.63
CA GLU A 67 3.50 24.55 -22.76
C GLU A 67 3.49 25.28 -21.40
N LYS A 68 3.18 24.58 -20.30
CA LYS A 68 3.12 25.15 -18.94
C LYS A 68 2.15 26.33 -18.79
N ASP A 69 1.13 26.38 -19.64
CA ASP A 69 0.13 27.44 -19.72
C ASP A 69 -1.17 27.10 -18.97
N GLY A 70 -1.24 25.91 -18.36
CA GLY A 70 -2.41 25.39 -17.67
C GLY A 70 -3.45 24.73 -18.57
N ASN A 71 -3.23 24.68 -19.89
CA ASN A 71 -4.15 24.06 -20.83
C ASN A 71 -3.75 22.60 -21.12
N ILE A 72 -4.72 21.68 -20.99
CA ILE A 72 -4.54 20.27 -21.38
C ILE A 72 -5.23 20.09 -22.74
N LYS A 73 -4.48 19.66 -23.75
CA LYS A 73 -5.02 19.34 -25.09
C LYS A 73 -5.25 17.84 -25.18
N TYR A 74 -6.51 17.45 -25.42
CA TYR A 74 -6.96 16.07 -25.62
C TYR A 74 -6.87 15.65 -27.08
#